data_AF-A0A410WUD9-F1
#
_entry.id   AF-A0A410WUD9-F1
#
_cell.length_a   1.000
_cell.length_b   1.000
_cell.length_c   1.000
_cell.angle_alpha   90.00
_cell.angle_beta   90.00
_cell.angle_gamma   90.00
#
_symmetry.space_group_name_H-M   'P 1'
#
loop_
_entity.id
_entity.type
_entity.pdbx_description
1 polymer ?
#
loop_
_entity_poly.entity_id
_entity_poly.type
_entity_poly.pdbx_seq_one_letter_code
_entity_poly.pdbx_strand_id
1 'polypeptide(L)'
;MSVLQNELTHLIFLAEVVIASRKKEVMEDTLQCLLYIIKSLPEVEVPDSVAEQIAHLTERIEEKLRQENERIQEIQGNLGQLAKPNSIA
;
A
#
# COMPACT_ATOMS: atom_id res chain seq x y z
N MET A 1 29.75 9.70 7.51
CA MET A 1 28.60 8.84 7.17
C MET A 1 28.37 8.93 5.68
N SER A 2 28.01 7.84 5.01
CA SER A 2 27.69 7.88 3.57
C SER A 2 26.36 8.62 3.37
N VAL A 3 26.18 9.27 2.22
CA VAL A 3 24.93 9.99 1.87
C VAL A 3 23.71 9.08 2.06
N LEU A 4 23.81 7.83 1.59
CA LEU A 4 22.76 6.82 1.71
C LEU A 4 22.32 6.55 3.15
N GLN A 5 23.25 6.52 4.11
CA GLN A 5 22.93 6.23 5.51
C GLN A 5 22.13 7.35 6.17
N ASN A 6 22.42 8.61 5.82
CA ASN A 6 21.67 9.75 6.31
C ASN A 6 20.25 9.77 5.73
N GLU A 7 20.10 9.52 4.41
CA GLU A 7 18.79 9.49 3.75
C GLU A 7 17.90 8.36 4.30
N LEU A 8 18.47 7.16 4.54
CA LEU A 8 17.75 6.06 5.16
C LEU A 8 17.27 6.41 6.58
N THR A 9 18.10 7.08 7.37
CA THR A 9 17.74 7.51 8.73
C THR A 9 16.57 8.49 8.71
N HIS A 10 16.59 9.49 7.81
CA HIS A 10 15.49 10.43 7.65
C HIS A 10 14.20 9.73 7.22
N LEU A 11 14.28 8.75 6.33
CA LEU A 11 13.10 8.03 5.84
C LEU A 11 12.49 7.09 6.85
N ILE A 12 13.31 6.44 7.68
CA ILE A 12 12.80 5.67 8.83
C ILE A 12 11.99 6.58 9.74
N PHE A 13 12.55 7.74 10.10
CA PHE A 13 11.85 8.72 10.92
C PHE A 13 10.52 9.19 10.29
N LEU A 14 10.53 9.51 8.99
CA LEU A 14 9.31 9.93 8.29
C LEU A 14 8.25 8.81 8.28
N ALA A 15 8.66 7.57 7.99
CA ALA A 15 7.76 6.42 8.00
C ALA A 15 7.13 6.21 9.40
N GLU A 16 7.93 6.30 10.47
CA GLU A 16 7.44 6.21 11.85
C GLU A 16 6.42 7.32 12.17
N VAL A 17 6.70 8.56 11.78
CA VAL A 17 5.79 9.70 11.98
C VAL A 17 4.47 9.49 11.24
N VAL A 18 4.52 9.04 9.98
CA VAL A 18 3.33 8.76 9.16
C VAL A 18 2.48 7.67 9.81
N ILE A 19 3.10 6.57 10.25
CA ILE A 19 2.43 5.44 10.89
C ILE A 19 1.78 5.88 12.22
N ALA A 20 2.55 6.53 13.09
CA ALA A 20 2.08 6.94 14.42
C ALA A 20 0.98 8.00 14.35
N SER A 21 1.12 8.96 13.44
CA SER A 21 0.20 10.11 13.33
C SER A 21 -0.96 9.88 12.36
N ARG A 22 -1.00 8.73 11.67
CA ARG A 22 -1.98 8.37 10.62
C ARG A 22 -2.16 9.47 9.56
N LYS A 23 -1.09 10.20 9.24
CA LYS A 23 -1.14 11.34 8.31
C LYS A 23 -1.13 10.85 6.87
N LYS A 24 -2.33 10.61 6.33
CA LYS A 24 -2.50 10.16 4.94
C LYS A 24 -1.89 11.11 3.91
N GLU A 25 -1.93 12.42 4.18
CA GLU A 25 -1.44 13.47 3.28
C GLU A 25 0.06 13.36 2.97
N VAL A 26 0.89 12.96 3.93
CA VAL A 26 2.34 12.79 3.75
C VAL A 26 2.73 11.34 3.43
N MET A 27 1.76 10.42 3.45
CA MET A 27 2.01 8.99 3.24
C MET A 27 2.43 8.71 1.80
N GLU A 28 1.80 9.36 0.82
CA GLU A 28 2.12 9.21 -0.59
C GLU A 28 3.57 9.65 -0.88
N ASP A 29 3.95 10.85 -0.45
CA ASP A 29 5.31 11.37 -0.62
C ASP A 29 6.35 10.47 0.07
N THR A 30 6.04 10.00 1.29
CA THR A 30 6.95 9.12 2.04
C THR A 30 7.14 7.77 1.33
N LEU A 31 6.06 7.17 0.81
CA LEU A 31 6.12 5.94 0.02
C LEU A 31 6.90 6.14 -1.28
N GLN A 32 6.74 7.29 -1.92
CA GLN A 32 7.47 7.62 -3.14
C GLN A 32 8.98 7.73 -2.90
N CYS A 33 9.39 8.35 -1.79
CA CYS A 33 10.80 8.40 -1.40
C CYS A 33 11.37 7.00 -1.12
N LEU A 34 10.65 6.16 -0.37
CA LEU A 34 11.05 4.77 -0.11
C LEU A 34 11.21 3.97 -1.40
N LEU A 35 10.28 4.13 -2.35
CA LEU A 35 10.34 3.47 -3.65
C LEU A 35 11.60 3.84 -4.44
N TYR A 36 11.98 5.13 -4.45
CA TYR A 36 13.18 5.57 -5.16
C TYR A 36 14.46 4.99 -4.56
N ILE A 37 14.56 4.95 -3.24
CA ILE A 37 15.70 4.31 -2.58
C ILE A 37 15.78 2.83 -2.93
N ILE A 38 14.68 2.08 -2.73
CA ILE A 38 14.68 0.63 -3.00
C ILE A 38 15.06 0.34 -4.45
N LYS A 39 14.55 1.12 -5.42
CA LYS A 39 14.92 0.97 -6.84
C LYS A 39 16.40 1.25 -7.13
N SER A 40 17.06 2.06 -6.30
CA SER A 40 18.49 2.37 -6.46
C SER A 40 19.42 1.33 -5.83
N LEU A 41 18.88 0.39 -5.04
CA LEU A 41 19.65 -0.66 -4.40
C LEU A 41 19.71 -1.88 -5.34
N PRO A 42 20.89 -2.33 -5.77
CA PRO A 42 21.03 -3.40 -6.76
C PRO A 42 20.55 -4.76 -6.24
N GLU A 43 20.74 -5.03 -4.95
CA GLU A 43 20.23 -6.18 -4.20
C GLU A 43 20.36 -5.85 -2.70
N VAL A 44 19.39 -6.26 -1.89
CA VAL A 44 19.37 -5.99 -0.44
C VAL A 44 19.17 -7.29 0.30
N GLU A 45 20.20 -7.71 1.05
CA GLU A 45 20.03 -8.76 2.05
C GLU A 45 19.19 -8.19 3.21
N VAL A 46 18.10 -8.89 3.52
CA VAL A 46 17.23 -8.55 4.64
C VAL A 46 17.22 -9.70 5.65
N PRO A 47 17.17 -9.42 6.96
CA PRO A 47 17.00 -10.47 7.97
C PRO A 47 15.69 -11.25 7.75
N ASP A 48 15.70 -12.55 8.06
CA ASP A 48 14.52 -13.42 7.91
C ASP A 48 13.27 -12.85 8.60
N SER A 49 13.44 -12.30 9.80
CA SER A 49 12.34 -11.67 10.55
C SER A 49 11.72 -10.46 9.85
N VAL A 50 12.53 -9.71 9.08
CA VAL A 50 12.05 -8.58 8.28
C VAL A 50 11.33 -9.10 7.03
N ALA A 51 11.87 -10.13 6.37
CA ALA A 51 11.22 -10.77 5.23
C ALA A 51 9.85 -11.37 5.60
N GLU A 52 9.76 -12.05 6.75
CA GLU A 52 8.49 -12.58 7.28
C GLU A 52 7.47 -11.48 7.55
N GLN A 53 7.90 -10.36 8.16
CA GLN A 53 7.01 -9.21 8.39
C GLN A 53 6.50 -8.61 7.08
N ILE A 54 7.37 -8.46 6.07
CA ILE A 54 6.98 -7.98 4.74
C ILE A 54 5.96 -8.93 4.12
N ALA A 55 6.22 -10.24 4.14
CA ALA A 55 5.30 -11.24 3.59
C ALA A 55 3.91 -11.16 4.25
N HIS A 56 3.87 -11.07 5.58
CA HIS A 56 2.62 -10.94 6.32
C HIS A 56 1.86 -9.64 6.01
N LEU A 57 2.57 -8.52 5.86
CA LEU A 57 1.96 -7.24 5.47
C LEU A 57 1.40 -7.30 4.04
N THR A 58 2.14 -7.91 3.11
CA THR A 58 1.70 -8.10 1.72
C THR A 58 0.42 -8.92 1.64
N GLU A 59 0.38 -10.08 2.32
CA GLU A 59 -0.82 -10.93 2.35
C GLU A 59 -2.04 -10.15 2.87
N ARG A 60 -1.87 -9.36 3.93
CA ARG A 60 -2.95 -8.52 4.49
C ARG A 60 -3.41 -7.43 3.53
N ILE A 61 -2.51 -6.86 2.72
CA ILE A 61 -2.86 -5.85 1.72
C ILE A 61 -3.64 -6.51 0.57
N GLU A 62 -3.14 -7.63 0.06
CA GLU A 62 -3.79 -8.39 -1.02
C GLU A 62 -5.20 -8.82 -0.63
N GLU A 63 -5.37 -9.34 0.59
CA GLU A 63 -6.68 -9.72 1.12
C GLU A 63 -7.67 -8.54 1.09
N LYS A 64 -7.23 -7.37 1.57
CA LYS A 64 -8.08 -6.17 1.58
C LYS A 64 -8.43 -5.71 0.18
N LEU A 65 -7.48 -5.74 -0.75
CA LEU A 65 -7.72 -5.35 -2.14
C LEU A 65 -8.73 -6.30 -2.80
N ARG A 66 -8.64 -7.61 -2.51
CA ARG A 66 -9.61 -8.60 -2.99
C ARG A 66 -11.02 -8.30 -2.47
N GLN A 67 -11.14 -8.06 -1.17
CA GLN A 67 -12.44 -7.72 -0.54
C GLN A 67 -13.04 -6.43 -1.12
N GLU A 68 -12.23 -5.39 -1.33
CA GLU A 68 -12.71 -4.14 -1.93
C GLU A 68 -13.14 -4.35 -3.40
N ASN A 69 -12.42 -5.17 -4.17
CA ASN A 69 -12.80 -5.51 -5.54
C ASN A 69 -14.13 -6.28 -5.61
N GLU A 70 -14.31 -7.28 -4.76
CA GLU A 70 -15.57 -8.05 -4.65
C GLU A 70 -16.75 -7.12 -4.32
N ARG A 71 -16.55 -6.21 -3.37
CA ARG A 71 -17.53 -5.20 -2.99
C ARG A 71 -17.89 -4.27 -4.16
N ILE A 72 -16.91 -3.81 -4.93
CA ILE A 72 -17.16 -2.96 -6.11
C ILE A 72 -17.96 -3.72 -7.16
N GLN A 73 -17.64 -5.00 -7.41
CA GLN A 73 -18.38 -5.83 -8.37
C GLN A 73 -19.83 -6.04 -7.93
N GLU A 74 -20.07 -6.28 -6.65
CA GLU A 74 -21.43 -6.39 -6.10
C GLU A 74 -22.24 -5.10 -6.31
N ILE A 75 -21.64 -3.93 -5.99
CA ILE A 75 -22.27 -2.62 -6.20
C ILE A 75 -22.63 -2.43 -7.67
N GLN A 76 -21.70 -2.73 -8.58
CA GLN A 76 -21.95 -2.63 -10.03
C GLN A 76 -23.05 -3.59 -10.50
N GLY A 77 -23.08 -4.82 -9.97
CA GLY A 77 -24.13 -5.80 -10.23
C GLY A 77 -25.52 -5.29 -9.81
N ASN A 78 -25.64 -4.77 -8.59
CA ASN A 78 -26.88 -4.23 -8.03
C ASN A 78 -27.36 -3.00 -8.81
N LEU A 79 -26.45 -2.07 -9.16
CA LEU A 79 -26.78 -0.91 -9.99
C LEU A 79 -27.23 -1.31 -11.40
N GLY A 80 -26.60 -2.33 -12.00
CA GLY A 80 -27.00 -2.87 -13.30
C GLY A 80 -28.37 -3.55 -13.28
N GLN A 81 -28.76 -4.16 -12.17
CA GLN A 81 -30.10 -4.73 -11.97
C GLN A 81 -31.17 -3.65 -11.76
N LEU A 82 -30.85 -2.60 -10.99
CA LEU A 82 -31.72 -1.43 -10.77
C LEU A 82 -31.89 -0.55 -12.00
N ALA A 83 -30.99 -0.63 -12.99
CA ALA A 83 -31.14 0.02 -14.29
C ALA A 83 -32.01 -0.77 -15.28
N LYS A 84 -32.36 -2.02 -14.97
CA LYS A 84 -33.22 -2.91 -15.80
C LYS A 84 -34.73 -2.99 -15.47
N PRO A 85 -35.34 -2.26 -14.51
CA PRO A 85 -36.78 -2.30 -14.33
C PRO A 85 -37.45 -1.13 -15.09
N ASN A 86 -37.70 -1.32 -16.39
CA ASN A 86 -38.86 -0.80 -17.14
C ASN A 86 -38.78 -1.09 -18.66
N SER A 87 -38.59 -2.36 -19.03
CA SER A 87 -38.96 -2.82 -20.37
C SER A 87 -39.93 -3.99 -20.26
N ILE A 88 -41.14 -3.73 -19.76
CA ILE A 88 -42.27 -4.64 -19.92
C ILE A 88 -43.43 -3.83 -20.48
N ALA A 89 -43.73 -4.15 -21.74
CA ALA A 89 -44.99 -4.06 -22.48
C ALA A 89 -45.77 -2.73 -22.46
#